data_AF-A0AAD1R1R2-F1
#
_entry.id   AF-A0AAD1R1R2-F1
#
_cell.length_a   1.000
_cell.length_b   1.000
_cell.length_c   1.000
_cell.angle_alpha   90.00
_cell.angle_beta   90.00
_cell.angle_gamma   90.00
#
_symmetry.space_group_name_H-M   'P 1'
#
loop_
_entity.id
_entity.type
_entity.pdbx_description
1 polymer ?
#
loop_
_entity_poly.entity_id
_entity_poly.type
_entity_poly.pdbx_seq_one_letter_code
_entity_poly.pdbx_strand_id
1 'polypeptide(L)'
;MALTTPAGSENVALERIGEELRTLTASMVTKVDLHNFTTTIQDTLRKEIAGIRSEVTAQAGRIQALEQAQEAQNSKLTATDTAVARQGEMLLAMRRHIEDLDNRGRHCNVRIRGVPESEGEEDAVLTKLFHTLLQAATPPTLRI
;
A
#
# COMPACT_ATOMS: atom_id res chain seq x y z
N MET A 1 22.47 -74.37 78.57
CA MET A 1 22.59 -73.38 77.47
C MET A 1 21.25 -73.31 76.76
N ALA A 2 20.36 -72.41 77.17
CA ALA A 2 19.13 -72.12 76.43
C ALA A 2 19.31 -70.72 75.82
N LEU A 3 19.65 -70.68 74.53
CA LEU A 3 19.60 -69.45 73.76
C LEU A 3 18.13 -69.16 73.44
N THR A 4 17.50 -68.31 74.25
CA THR A 4 16.23 -67.67 73.90
C THR A 4 16.54 -66.39 73.13
N THR A 5 16.50 -66.49 71.80
CA THR A 5 16.60 -65.39 70.85
C THR A 5 15.41 -64.41 71.05
N PRO A 6 15.59 -63.08 70.97
CA PRO A 6 14.57 -62.13 71.41
C PRO A 6 13.51 -61.91 70.33
N ALA A 7 12.33 -62.50 70.50
CA ALA A 7 11.14 -62.26 69.67
C ALA A 7 10.68 -60.78 69.62
N GLY A 8 11.26 -59.90 70.47
CA GLY A 8 10.96 -58.47 70.50
C GLY A 8 11.63 -57.63 69.41
N SER A 9 12.77 -58.06 68.84
CA SER A 9 13.48 -57.26 67.82
C SER A 9 12.84 -57.35 66.42
N GLU A 10 12.21 -58.48 66.08
CA GLU A 10 11.50 -58.66 64.82
C GLU A 10 10.20 -57.83 64.76
N ASN A 11 9.47 -57.74 65.87
CA ASN A 11 8.25 -56.93 65.93
C ASN A 11 8.52 -55.44 65.75
N VAL A 12 9.60 -54.92 66.34
CA VAL A 12 10.02 -53.51 66.19
C VAL A 12 10.48 -53.22 64.75
N ALA A 13 11.16 -54.17 64.10
CA ALA A 13 11.57 -54.03 62.71
C ALA A 13 10.36 -54.04 61.75
N LEU A 14 9.37 -54.89 62.00
CA LEU A 14 8.12 -54.95 61.23
C LEU A 14 7.29 -53.67 61.35
N GLU A 15 7.18 -53.09 62.56
CA GLU A 15 6.50 -51.80 62.73
C GLU A 15 7.20 -50.69 61.96
N ARG A 16 8.53 -50.64 62.02
CA ARG A 16 9.32 -49.63 61.29
C ARG A 16 9.17 -49.76 59.77
N ILE A 17 9.19 -50.98 59.24
CA ILE A 17 8.93 -51.24 57.80
C ILE A 17 7.49 -50.83 57.42
N GLY A 18 6.51 -51.10 58.29
CA GLY A 18 5.12 -50.68 58.09
C GLY A 18 4.97 -49.15 58.04
N GLU A 19 5.73 -48.42 58.86
CA GLU A 19 5.73 -46.97 58.92
C GLU A 19 6.43 -46.34 57.70
N GLU A 20 7.54 -46.94 57.23
CA GLU A 20 8.24 -46.58 55.98
C GLU A 20 7.35 -46.83 54.74
N LEU A 21 6.60 -47.94 54.71
CA LEU A 21 5.65 -48.22 53.62
C LEU A 21 4.49 -47.22 53.58
N ARG A 22 3.95 -46.82 54.74
CA ARG A 22 2.88 -45.81 54.83
C ARG A 22 3.36 -44.43 54.40
N THR A 23 4.56 -44.03 54.82
CA THR A 23 5.14 -42.74 54.38
C THR A 23 5.45 -42.76 52.88
N LEU A 24 5.95 -43.88 52.34
CA LEU A 24 6.14 -44.04 50.91
C LEU A 24 4.81 -43.95 50.15
N THR A 25 3.78 -44.69 50.56
CA THR A 25 2.45 -44.63 49.90
C THR A 25 1.79 -43.26 50.02
N ALA A 26 1.97 -42.55 51.12
CA ALA A 26 1.49 -41.17 51.28
C ALA A 26 2.24 -40.17 50.38
N SER A 27 3.49 -40.46 50.01
CA SER A 27 4.31 -39.63 49.11
C SER A 27 4.08 -39.94 47.61
N MET A 28 3.39 -41.04 47.30
CA MET A 28 3.14 -41.43 45.91
C MET A 28 2.04 -40.57 45.30
N VAL A 29 2.28 -40.20 44.04
CA VAL A 29 1.26 -39.56 43.20
C VAL A 29 0.04 -40.46 43.14
N THR A 30 -1.10 -39.93 43.55
CA THR A 30 -2.35 -40.67 43.51
C THR A 30 -2.98 -40.57 42.12
N LYS A 31 -3.88 -41.51 41.83
CA LYS A 31 -4.70 -41.45 40.60
C LYS A 31 -5.50 -40.14 40.51
N VAL A 32 -5.87 -39.56 41.66
CA VAL A 32 -6.57 -38.28 41.75
C VAL A 32 -5.67 -37.13 41.29
N ASP A 33 -4.40 -37.12 41.69
CA ASP A 33 -3.43 -36.10 41.28
C ASP A 33 -3.21 -36.10 39.77
N LEU A 34 -3.06 -37.29 39.18
CA LEU A 34 -2.94 -37.43 37.71
C LEU A 34 -4.20 -36.95 36.99
N HIS A 35 -5.38 -37.23 37.54
CA HIS A 35 -6.64 -36.75 36.97
C HIS A 35 -6.76 -35.22 37.05
N ASN A 36 -6.40 -34.63 38.20
CA ASN A 36 -6.40 -33.18 38.40
C ASN A 36 -5.38 -32.49 37.49
N PHE A 37 -4.21 -33.09 37.30
CA PHE A 37 -3.21 -32.58 36.37
C PHE A 37 -3.70 -32.63 34.91
N THR A 38 -4.28 -33.76 34.50
CA THR A 38 -4.81 -33.94 33.14
C THR A 38 -5.96 -32.96 32.85
N THR A 39 -6.88 -32.78 33.80
CA THR A 39 -7.98 -31.81 33.67
C THR A 39 -7.47 -30.37 33.61
N THR A 40 -6.49 -30.01 34.43
CA THR A 40 -5.85 -28.68 34.40
C THR A 40 -5.19 -28.40 33.05
N ILE A 41 -4.45 -29.38 32.49
CA ILE A 41 -3.86 -29.25 31.16
C ILE A 41 -4.96 -29.06 30.12
N GLN A 42 -5.99 -29.91 30.15
CA GLN A 42 -7.07 -29.87 29.17
C GLN A 42 -7.82 -28.53 29.20
N ASP A 43 -8.07 -27.99 30.39
CA ASP A 43 -8.75 -26.70 30.54
C ASP A 43 -7.87 -25.53 30.12
N THR A 44 -6.57 -25.59 30.43
CA THR A 44 -5.60 -24.59 29.96
C THR A 44 -5.52 -24.58 28.44
N LEU A 45 -5.35 -25.75 27.81
CA LEU A 45 -5.31 -25.88 26.36
C LEU A 45 -6.60 -25.39 25.69
N ARG A 46 -7.76 -25.69 26.28
CA ARG A 46 -9.05 -25.19 25.76
C ARG A 46 -9.14 -23.67 25.80
N LYS A 47 -8.69 -23.05 26.90
CA LYS A 47 -8.67 -21.60 27.04
C LYS A 47 -7.72 -20.94 26.04
N GLU A 48 -6.50 -21.47 25.92
CA GLU A 48 -5.51 -20.96 24.97
C GLU A 48 -6.00 -21.09 23.52
N ILE A 49 -6.57 -22.24 23.13
CA ILE A 49 -7.14 -22.44 21.79
C ILE A 49 -8.29 -21.47 21.52
N ALA A 50 -9.16 -21.22 22.52
CA ALA A 50 -10.22 -20.25 22.39
C ALA A 50 -9.69 -18.82 22.23
N GLY A 51 -8.65 -18.46 23.00
CA GLY A 51 -7.94 -17.18 22.88
C GLY A 51 -7.35 -16.99 21.49
N ILE A 52 -6.57 -17.96 21.00
CA ILE A 52 -5.96 -17.93 19.67
C ILE A 52 -7.03 -17.79 18.59
N ARG A 53 -8.15 -18.52 18.68
CA ARG A 53 -9.25 -18.40 17.70
C ARG A 53 -9.86 -17.01 17.68
N SER A 54 -10.03 -16.39 18.86
CA SER A 54 -10.51 -15.02 18.99
C SER A 54 -9.54 -14.03 18.34
N GLU A 55 -8.24 -14.15 18.61
CA GLU A 55 -7.21 -13.29 18.04
C GLU A 55 -7.11 -13.43 16.52
N VAL A 56 -7.13 -14.66 15.99
CA VAL A 56 -7.13 -14.93 14.56
C VAL A 56 -8.34 -14.30 13.87
N THR A 57 -9.52 -14.41 14.49
CA THR A 57 -10.75 -13.80 13.94
C THR A 57 -10.65 -12.27 13.94
N ALA A 58 -10.13 -11.68 15.02
CA ALA A 58 -9.92 -10.25 15.10
C ALA A 58 -8.89 -9.75 14.07
N GLN A 59 -7.80 -10.49 13.87
CA GLN A 59 -6.79 -10.18 12.86
C GLN A 59 -7.36 -10.30 11.43
N ALA A 60 -8.14 -11.33 11.15
CA ALA A 60 -8.81 -11.48 9.86
C ALA A 60 -9.73 -10.28 9.56
N GLY A 61 -10.50 -9.82 10.55
CA GLY A 61 -11.33 -8.62 10.40
C GLY A 61 -10.51 -7.34 10.14
N ARG A 62 -9.36 -7.19 10.81
CA ARG A 62 -8.44 -6.06 10.56
C ARG A 62 -7.84 -6.09 9.16
N ILE A 63 -7.44 -7.27 8.68
CA ILE A 63 -6.91 -7.46 7.33
C ILE A 63 -7.96 -7.08 6.30
N GLN A 64 -9.19 -7.59 6.44
CA GLN A 64 -10.29 -7.27 5.53
C GLN A 64 -10.58 -5.75 5.49
N ALA A 65 -10.55 -5.07 6.63
CA ALA A 65 -10.73 -3.62 6.69
C ALA A 65 -9.59 -2.86 5.99
N LEU A 66 -8.35 -3.32 6.14
CA LEU A 66 -7.18 -2.74 5.47
C LEU A 66 -7.25 -2.94 3.95
N GLU A 67 -7.63 -4.12 3.49
CA GLU A 67 -7.80 -4.41 2.06
C GLU A 67 -8.87 -3.51 1.43
N GLN A 68 -10.01 -3.32 2.10
CA GLN A 68 -11.06 -2.40 1.64
C GLN A 68 -10.58 -0.94 1.60
N ALA A 69 -9.84 -0.51 2.63
CA ALA A 69 -9.28 0.84 2.66
C ALA A 69 -8.24 1.05 1.55
N GLN A 70 -7.41 0.04 1.28
CA GLN A 70 -6.42 0.07 0.21
C GLN A 70 -7.08 0.17 -1.17
N GLU A 71 -8.14 -0.60 -1.43
CA GLU A 71 -8.89 -0.52 -2.69
C GLU A 71 -9.54 0.86 -2.88
N ALA A 72 -10.14 1.41 -1.82
CA ALA A 72 -10.71 2.75 -1.83
C ALA A 72 -9.64 3.84 -2.05
N GLN A 73 -8.42 3.65 -1.55
CA GLN A 73 -7.33 4.57 -1.77
C GLN A 73 -6.77 4.46 -3.20
N ASN A 74 -6.66 3.24 -3.74
CA ASN A 74 -6.16 3.01 -5.08
C ASN A 74 -7.09 3.62 -6.14
N SER A 75 -8.41 3.45 -5.98
CA SER A 75 -9.40 4.09 -6.85
C SER A 75 -9.32 5.63 -6.82
N LYS A 76 -9.12 6.23 -5.64
CA LYS A 76 -8.89 7.68 -5.51
C LYS A 76 -7.60 8.13 -6.19
N LEU A 77 -6.53 7.34 -6.09
CA LEU A 77 -5.25 7.63 -6.75
C LEU A 77 -5.46 7.66 -8.27
N THR A 78 -6.08 6.63 -8.84
CA THR A 78 -6.39 6.57 -10.29
C THR A 78 -7.27 7.73 -10.74
N ALA A 79 -8.28 8.11 -9.95
CA ALA A 79 -9.12 9.27 -10.25
C ALA A 79 -8.33 10.59 -10.22
N THR A 80 -7.36 10.70 -9.31
CA THR A 80 -6.50 11.89 -9.20
C THR A 80 -5.51 11.95 -10.37
N ASP A 81 -4.86 10.84 -10.72
CA ASP A 81 -3.92 10.76 -11.83
C ASP A 81 -4.59 11.12 -13.16
N THR A 82 -5.80 10.62 -13.39
CA THR A 82 -6.59 10.97 -14.58
C THR A 82 -6.98 12.46 -14.60
N ALA A 83 -7.33 13.04 -13.46
CA ALA A 83 -7.61 14.48 -13.36
C ALA A 83 -6.36 15.33 -13.64
N VAL A 84 -5.20 14.94 -13.10
CA VAL A 84 -3.92 15.61 -13.33
C VAL A 84 -3.52 15.54 -14.80
N ALA A 85 -3.64 14.37 -15.43
CA ALA A 85 -3.38 14.21 -16.86
C ALA A 85 -4.26 15.15 -17.71
N ARG A 86 -5.57 15.17 -17.42
CA ARG A 86 -6.51 16.06 -18.11
C ARG A 86 -6.19 17.55 -17.90
N GLN A 87 -5.80 17.94 -16.70
CA GLN A 87 -5.36 19.31 -16.43
C GLN A 87 -4.08 19.65 -17.21
N GLY A 88 -3.14 18.72 -17.31
CA GLY A 88 -1.94 18.88 -18.12
C GLY A 88 -2.25 19.10 -19.60
N GLU A 89 -3.17 18.33 -20.17
CA GLU A 89 -3.64 18.52 -21.55
C GLU A 89 -4.30 19.89 -21.74
N MET A 90 -5.15 20.30 -20.80
CA MET A 90 -5.81 21.60 -20.85
C MET A 90 -4.80 22.75 -20.81
N LEU A 91 -3.79 22.68 -19.94
CA LEU A 91 -2.72 23.68 -19.87
C LEU A 91 -1.93 23.77 -21.18
N LEU A 92 -1.60 22.63 -21.80
CA LEU A 92 -0.94 22.60 -23.10
C LEU A 92 -1.80 23.22 -24.20
N ALA A 93 -3.10 22.92 -24.22
CA ALA A 93 -4.03 23.51 -25.17
C ALA A 93 -4.14 25.03 -25.00
N MET A 94 -4.28 25.50 -23.75
CA MET A 94 -4.32 26.93 -23.43
C MET A 94 -3.02 27.64 -23.84
N ARG A 95 -1.86 27.03 -23.56
CA ARG A 95 -0.57 27.57 -23.97
C ARG A 95 -0.47 27.73 -25.49
N ARG A 96 -0.84 26.69 -26.25
CA ARG A 96 -0.86 26.75 -27.73
C ARG A 96 -1.80 27.84 -28.24
N HIS A 97 -2.97 27.99 -27.60
CA HIS A 97 -3.91 29.03 -27.97
C HIS A 97 -3.35 30.44 -27.73
N ILE A 98 -2.67 30.65 -26.60
CA ILE A 98 -1.99 31.92 -26.30
C ILE A 98 -0.90 32.21 -27.33
N GLU A 99 -0.09 31.20 -27.68
CA GLU A 99 0.96 31.33 -28.70
C GLU A 99 0.37 31.69 -30.08
N ASP A 100 -0.76 31.09 -30.45
CA ASP A 100 -1.48 31.45 -31.69
C ASP A 100 -2.00 32.89 -31.66
N LEU A 101 -2.61 33.32 -30.55
CA LEU A 101 -3.09 34.69 -30.38
C LEU A 101 -1.96 35.71 -30.45
N ASP A 102 -0.81 35.44 -29.82
CA ASP A 102 0.38 36.30 -29.89
C ASP A 102 0.92 36.38 -31.32
N ASN A 103 1.02 35.25 -32.02
CA ASN A 103 1.45 35.24 -33.43
C ASN A 103 0.51 36.03 -34.33
N ARG A 104 -0.81 35.88 -34.16
CA ARG A 104 -1.81 36.66 -34.89
C ARG A 104 -1.71 38.15 -34.57
N GLY A 105 -1.53 38.51 -33.30
CA GLY A 105 -1.31 39.89 -32.88
C GLY A 105 -0.07 40.52 -33.51
N ARG A 106 1.04 39.78 -33.58
CA ARG A 106 2.25 40.22 -34.28
C ARG A 106 2.01 40.43 -35.76
N HIS A 107 1.29 39.52 -36.42
CA HIS A 107 0.97 39.61 -37.84
C HIS A 107 0.09 40.84 -38.15
N CYS A 108 -0.88 41.14 -37.29
CA CYS A 108 -1.72 42.33 -37.43
C CYS A 108 -0.95 43.65 -37.19
N ASN A 109 0.18 43.60 -36.48
CA ASN A 109 1.01 44.78 -36.18
C ASN A 109 2.25 44.91 -37.09
N VAL A 110 2.34 44.13 -38.19
CA VAL A 110 3.44 44.27 -39.16
C VAL A 110 3.27 45.56 -39.96
N ARG A 111 4.14 46.54 -39.70
CA ARG A 111 4.21 47.80 -40.46
C ARG A 111 5.28 47.68 -41.55
N ILE A 112 4.92 47.98 -42.80
CA ILE A 112 5.89 48.06 -43.89
C ILE A 112 6.59 49.42 -43.82
N ARG A 113 7.89 49.42 -43.49
CA ARG A 113 8.68 50.66 -43.45
C ARG A 113 8.63 51.36 -44.82
N GLY A 114 8.16 52.61 -44.83
CA GLY A 114 8.05 53.44 -46.03
C GLY A 114 6.66 53.48 -46.67
N VAL A 115 5.68 52.73 -46.14
CA VAL A 115 4.27 52.85 -46.53
C VAL A 115 3.53 53.64 -45.45
N PRO A 116 2.95 54.81 -45.77
CA PRO A 116 2.14 55.56 -44.82
C PRO A 116 0.85 54.78 -44.52
N GLU A 117 0.51 54.65 -43.24
CA GLU A 117 -0.79 54.11 -42.81
C GLU A 117 -1.86 55.16 -43.11
N SER A 118 -2.51 55.01 -44.26
CA SER A 118 -3.59 55.87 -44.71
C SER A 118 -4.80 54.98 -44.93
N GLU A 119 -5.91 55.29 -44.26
CA GLU A 119 -7.17 54.56 -44.40
C GLU A 119 -7.66 54.62 -45.86
N GLY A 120 -7.35 53.58 -46.66
CA GLY A 120 -7.90 53.37 -47.99
C GLY A 120 -6.92 53.20 -49.16
N GLU A 121 -5.61 53.47 -49.01
CA GLU A 121 -4.62 53.32 -50.11
C GLU A 121 -3.68 52.11 -49.96
N GLU A 122 -3.65 51.49 -48.79
CA GLU A 122 -2.76 50.36 -48.48
C GLU A 122 -2.98 49.16 -49.42
N ASP A 123 -4.24 48.85 -49.72
CA ASP A 123 -4.61 47.69 -50.54
C ASP A 123 -4.13 47.84 -51.99
N ALA A 124 -4.16 49.07 -52.52
CA ALA A 124 -3.66 49.38 -53.86
C ALA A 124 -2.13 49.32 -53.95
N VAL A 125 -1.43 49.77 -52.91
CA VAL A 125 0.05 49.69 -52.83
C VAL A 125 0.51 48.25 -52.66
N LEU A 126 -0.15 47.48 -51.79
CA LEU A 126 0.13 46.05 -51.58
C LEU A 126 -0.11 45.24 -52.86
N THR A 127 -1.22 45.48 -53.56
CA THR A 127 -1.52 44.78 -54.82
C THR A 127 -0.49 45.07 -55.91
N LYS A 128 0.00 46.31 -56.02
CA LYS A 128 1.09 46.69 -56.94
C LYS A 128 2.42 46.04 -56.55
N LEU A 129 2.76 46.02 -55.26
CA LEU A 129 3.97 45.37 -54.76
C LEU A 129 3.96 43.87 -55.05
N PHE A 130 2.82 43.20 -54.79
CA PHE A 130 2.63 41.77 -55.04
C PHE A 130 2.76 41.45 -56.54
N HIS A 131 2.16 42.27 -57.42
CA HIS A 131 2.33 42.11 -58.87
C HIS A 131 3.78 42.29 -59.31
N THR A 132 4.51 43.21 -58.70
CA THR A 132 5.91 43.47 -59.06
C THR A 132 6.82 42.32 -58.60
N LEU A 133 6.58 41.76 -57.42
CA LEU A 133 7.31 40.60 -56.91
C LEU A 133 7.01 39.32 -57.72
N LEU A 134 5.75 39.12 -58.12
CA LEU A 134 5.35 37.99 -58.96
C LEU A 134 5.87 38.12 -60.41
N GLN A 135 5.98 39.33 -60.95
CA GLN A 135 6.55 39.57 -62.28
C GLN A 135 8.08 39.53 -62.30
N ALA A 136 8.75 39.80 -61.17
CA ALA A 136 10.20 39.68 -61.03
C ALA A 136 10.69 38.22 -60.94
N ALA A 137 9.79 37.27 -60.67
CA ALA A 137 10.07 35.83 -60.66
C ALA A 137 10.09 35.25 -62.09
N THR A 138 10.93 35.79 -62.97
CA THR A 138 11.36 35.04 -64.16
C THR A 138 12.11 33.78 -63.69
N PRO A 139 11.76 32.58 -64.17
CA PRO A 139 12.44 31.34 -63.76
C PRO A 139 13.93 31.44 -64.08
N PRO A 140 14.84 31.00 -63.20
CA PRO A 140 16.27 31.05 -63.48
C PRO A 140 16.56 30.18 -64.71
N THR A 141 17.10 30.79 -65.76
CA THR A 141 17.59 30.08 -66.94
C THR A 141 18.81 29.26 -66.52
N LEU A 142 18.59 27.97 -66.22
CA LEU A 142 19.68 27.02 -66.06
C LEU A 142 20.40 26.89 -67.41
N ARG A 143 21.58 27.52 -67.53
CA ARG A 143 22.51 27.22 -68.61
C ARG A 143 23.08 25.82 -68.35
N ILE A 144 22.66 24.87 -69.18
CA ILE A 144 23.30 23.55 -69.33
C ILE A 144 24.64 23.77 -70.05
#